data_AF-A0A5D2ZCI1-F1
#
_entry.id   AF-A0A5D2ZCI1-F1
#
_cell.length_a   1.000
_cell.length_b   1.000
_cell.length_c   1.000
_cell.angle_alpha   90.00
_cell.angle_beta   90.00
_cell.angle_gamma   90.00
#
_symmetry.space_group_name_H-M   'P 1'
#
loop_
_entity.id
_entity.type
_entity.pdbx_description
1 polymer ?
#
loop_
_entity_poly.entity_id
_entity_poly.type
_entity_poly.pdbx_seq_one_letter_code
_entity_poly.pdbx_strand_id
1 'polypeptide(L)'
;MAGFVQRVGQSLVRAHRSPQVTWKRCCSSDALMELETKPGEVGMVSGIPEQQLKRRQGSGKVGKWKINFLSTHKWENPLMGWTSTGDPYANVGEAGLEFDSEEAAKAFAEKYGWEYQVKKRHTPLLKPKSYADNFKWKGPPTAEE
;
A
#
# COMPACT_ATOMS: atom_id res chain seq x y z
N MET A 1 0.31 -65.73 -35.37
CA MET A 1 0.74 -64.37 -34.95
C MET A 1 1.91 -64.56 -33.98
N ALA A 2 3.12 -64.19 -34.40
CA ALA A 2 4.36 -64.54 -33.74
C ALA A 2 5.03 -63.33 -33.10
N GLY A 3 5.76 -63.59 -32.01
CA GLY A 3 6.82 -62.74 -31.45
C GLY A 3 6.37 -61.88 -30.26
N PHE A 4 7.19 -61.58 -29.26
CA PHE A 4 8.57 -61.96 -28.95
C PHE A 4 8.83 -61.33 -27.56
N VAL A 5 9.38 -62.08 -26.61
CA VAL A 5 9.72 -61.56 -25.27
C VAL A 5 11.15 -61.02 -25.33
N GLN A 6 11.36 -59.80 -24.83
CA GLN A 6 12.70 -59.33 -24.49
C GLN A 6 12.67 -58.57 -23.16
N ARG A 7 13.57 -58.97 -22.26
CA ARG A 7 13.94 -58.27 -21.02
C ARG A 7 15.37 -57.76 -21.21
N VAL A 8 15.73 -56.72 -20.44
CA VAL A 8 17.07 -56.10 -20.20
C VAL A 8 16.99 -54.61 -20.55
N GLY A 9 17.43 -53.65 -19.75
CA GLY A 9 18.19 -53.73 -18.51
C GLY A 9 18.08 -52.44 -17.70
N GLN A 10 18.70 -52.50 -16.53
CA GLN A 10 18.86 -51.41 -15.60
C GLN A 10 19.86 -50.38 -16.16
N SER A 11 19.52 -49.09 -16.05
CA SER A 11 20.53 -48.04 -15.92
C SER A 11 20.13 -47.13 -14.77
N LEU A 12 20.97 -47.15 -13.74
CA LEU A 12 21.12 -46.09 -12.76
C LEU A 12 21.56 -44.83 -13.53
N VAL A 13 21.10 -43.63 -13.14
CA VAL A 13 21.90 -42.40 -12.93
C VAL A 13 21.03 -41.13 -12.88
N ARG A 14 21.32 -40.34 -11.84
CA ARG A 14 21.01 -38.91 -11.57
C ARG A 14 19.55 -38.48 -11.49
N ALA A 15 19.06 -38.49 -10.25
CA ALA A 15 18.11 -37.47 -9.80
C ALA A 15 18.76 -36.08 -9.94
N HIS A 16 18.25 -35.26 -10.87
CA HIS A 16 18.48 -33.83 -10.85
C HIS A 16 17.57 -33.23 -9.77
N ARG A 17 18.11 -33.09 -8.56
CA ARG A 17 17.54 -32.25 -7.51
C ARG A 17 17.55 -30.82 -8.07
N SER A 18 16.38 -30.29 -8.45
CA SER A 18 16.26 -28.86 -8.66
C SER A 18 16.53 -28.18 -7.30
N PRO A 19 17.37 -27.13 -7.24
CA PRO A 19 17.38 -26.30 -6.05
C PRO A 19 16.04 -25.57 -6.06
N GLN A 20 15.10 -26.04 -5.26
CA GLN A 20 14.03 -25.16 -4.80
C GLN A 20 14.72 -24.12 -3.94
N VAL A 21 15.12 -23.02 -4.57
CA VAL A 21 15.50 -21.80 -3.87
C VAL A 21 14.20 -21.29 -3.26
N THR A 22 13.82 -21.87 -2.13
CA THR A 22 12.82 -21.28 -1.26
C THR A 22 13.48 -20.02 -0.73
N TRP A 23 13.05 -18.86 -1.21
CA TRP A 23 13.36 -17.59 -0.59
C TRP A 23 12.63 -17.57 0.76
N LYS A 24 13.20 -18.27 1.75
CA LYS A 24 12.89 -18.05 3.15
C LYS A 24 13.33 -16.62 3.44
N ARG A 25 12.36 -15.73 3.58
CA ARG A 25 12.57 -14.42 4.16
C ARG A 25 12.93 -14.66 5.64
N CYS A 26 14.22 -14.68 5.94
CA CYS A 26 14.71 -14.61 7.30
C CYS A 26 14.45 -13.19 7.80
N CYS A 27 13.25 -12.95 8.35
CA CYS A 27 13.02 -11.88 9.29
C CYS A 27 12.83 -12.54 10.66
N SER A 28 13.95 -13.01 11.23
CA SER A 28 14.07 -13.21 12.66
C SER A 28 15.34 -12.51 13.08
N SER A 29 15.20 -11.23 13.44
CA SER A 29 16.14 -10.59 14.33
C SER A 29 15.38 -10.34 15.61
N ASP A 30 15.27 -11.38 16.42
CA ASP A 30 15.16 -11.16 17.85
C ASP A 30 16.59 -10.99 18.36
N ALA A 31 17.02 -9.74 18.36
CA ALA A 31 18.25 -9.28 18.99
C ALA A 31 17.89 -7.97 19.67
N LEU A 32 17.35 -8.12 20.88
CA LEU A 32 17.20 -7.09 21.88
C LEU A 32 18.56 -6.43 22.11
N MET A 33 18.74 -5.24 21.56
CA MET A 33 19.77 -4.30 21.96
C MET A 33 19.13 -2.92 21.96
N GLU A 34 18.79 -2.43 23.15
CA GLU A 34 18.30 -1.08 23.37
C GLU A 34 19.41 -0.09 22.99
N LEU A 35 19.39 0.36 21.74
CA LEU A 35 19.95 1.65 21.36
C LEU A 35 18.78 2.57 21.12
N GLU A 36 18.37 3.28 22.17
CA GLU A 36 17.38 4.35 22.13
C GLU A 36 17.86 5.48 21.22
N THR A 37 17.66 5.32 19.92
CA THR A 37 17.63 6.46 19.00
C THR A 37 16.17 6.67 18.64
N LYS A 38 15.56 7.69 19.27
CA LYS A 38 14.15 7.98 19.01
C LYS A 38 14.01 8.38 17.53
N PRO A 39 13.05 7.81 16.79
CA PRO A 39 12.88 8.11 15.37
C PRO A 39 12.60 9.61 15.18
N GLY A 40 13.60 10.36 14.72
CA GLY A 40 13.54 11.81 14.50
C GLY A 40 14.81 12.58 14.88
N GLU A 41 15.63 12.05 15.78
CA GLU A 41 16.79 12.75 16.35
C GLU A 41 17.95 12.93 15.34
N VAL A 42 18.16 11.94 14.47
CA VAL A 42 19.21 11.95 13.42
C VAL A 42 18.98 13.04 12.36
N GLY A 43 17.72 13.39 12.09
CA GLY A 43 17.37 14.42 11.09
C GLY A 43 17.75 15.84 11.55
N MET A 44 17.69 16.10 12.86
CA MET A 44 17.90 17.44 13.44
C MET A 44 19.39 17.81 13.54
N VAL A 45 20.27 16.81 13.70
CA VAL A 45 21.73 17.01 13.76
C VAL A 45 22.36 17.13 12.36
N SER A 46 21.69 16.62 11.32
CA SER A 46 22.25 16.44 9.97
C SER A 46 22.20 17.66 9.04
N GLY A 47 21.60 18.79 9.45
CA GLY A 47 21.56 20.03 8.63
C GLY A 47 20.64 19.97 7.39
N ILE A 48 19.77 18.97 7.27
CA ILE A 48 18.81 18.84 6.17
C ILE A 48 17.70 19.91 6.33
N PRO A 49 17.34 20.67 5.27
CA PRO A 49 16.24 21.63 5.35
C PRO A 49 14.91 20.93 5.60
N GLU A 50 14.15 21.44 6.57
CA GLU A 50 12.93 20.81 7.12
C GLU A 50 11.84 20.47 6.08
N GLN A 51 11.84 21.16 4.95
CA GLN A 51 10.87 21.00 3.86
C GLN A 51 10.87 19.58 3.26
N GLN A 52 11.99 18.85 3.34
CA GLN A 52 12.15 17.51 2.75
C GLN A 52 11.79 16.35 3.71
N LEU A 53 11.48 16.62 4.98
CA LEU A 53 11.18 15.55 5.96
C LEU A 53 9.71 15.09 5.99
N LYS A 54 8.81 15.83 5.34
CA LYS A 54 7.38 15.82 5.73
C LYS A 54 6.40 15.00 4.88
N ARG A 55 6.81 14.36 3.78
CA ARG A 55 5.87 13.56 2.96
C ARG A 55 6.25 12.09 2.89
N ARG A 56 5.56 11.27 3.67
CA ARG A 56 5.72 9.81 3.65
C ARG A 56 4.89 9.20 2.52
N GLN A 57 5.55 8.55 1.57
CA GLN A 57 4.90 7.75 0.53
C GLN A 57 4.78 6.29 1.02
N GLY A 58 3.78 6.03 1.87
CA GLY A 58 3.55 4.70 2.43
C GLY A 58 2.09 4.28 2.25
N SER A 59 1.88 3.02 1.86
CA SER A 59 0.55 2.43 1.68
C SER A 59 -0.06 1.89 2.98
N GLY A 60 0.50 2.20 4.15
CA GLY A 60 0.10 1.57 5.42
C GLY A 60 -1.32 1.89 5.88
N LYS A 61 -1.87 3.05 5.50
CA LYS A 61 -3.25 3.47 5.86
C LYS A 61 -4.28 3.09 4.80
N VAL A 62 -3.92 2.23 3.86
CA VAL A 62 -4.70 1.97 2.66
C VAL A 62 -5.45 0.65 2.82
N GLY A 63 -6.74 0.60 2.45
CA GLY A 63 -7.56 -0.61 2.48
C GLY A 63 -8.60 -0.68 3.59
N LYS A 64 -8.65 0.32 4.48
CA LYS A 64 -9.77 0.49 5.41
C LYS A 64 -10.88 1.30 4.75
N TRP A 65 -12.11 0.85 4.90
CA TRP A 65 -13.32 1.54 4.49
C TRP A 65 -13.79 2.47 5.59
N LYS A 66 -14.26 3.66 5.24
CA LYS A 66 -14.78 4.64 6.19
C LYS A 66 -16.09 5.21 5.70
N ILE A 67 -17.01 5.49 6.62
CA ILE A 67 -18.24 6.21 6.31
C ILE A 67 -17.97 7.70 6.49
N ASN A 68 -18.06 8.47 5.40
CA ASN A 68 -17.87 9.91 5.44
C ASN A 68 -19.25 10.60 5.47
N PHE A 69 -19.49 11.39 6.50
CA PHE A 69 -20.67 12.26 6.59
C PHE A 69 -20.39 13.58 5.90
N LEU A 70 -21.35 14.08 5.13
CA LEU A 70 -21.24 15.38 4.46
C LEU A 70 -21.49 16.51 5.48
N SER A 71 -20.52 16.80 6.34
CA SER A 71 -20.60 17.93 7.28
C SER A 71 -20.22 19.23 6.56
N THR A 72 -21.21 20.05 6.19
CA THR A 72 -20.96 21.28 5.40
C THR A 72 -20.68 22.51 6.25
N HIS A 73 -21.22 22.60 7.46
CA HIS A 73 -21.21 23.85 8.23
C HIS A 73 -20.03 23.94 9.19
N LYS A 74 -18.94 24.53 8.70
CA LYS A 74 -17.81 24.97 9.52
C LYS A 74 -17.75 26.50 9.48
N TRP A 75 -17.56 27.15 10.63
CA TRP A 75 -17.43 28.60 10.73
C TRP A 75 -16.23 28.99 11.57
N GLU A 76 -15.75 30.22 11.39
CA GLU A 76 -14.67 30.79 12.19
C GLU A 76 -15.23 31.36 13.49
N ASN A 77 -14.63 31.01 14.62
CA ASN A 77 -14.97 31.59 15.91
C ASN A 77 -14.43 33.04 15.99
N PRO A 78 -15.26 34.07 16.18
CA PRO A 78 -14.82 35.47 16.15
C PRO A 78 -13.83 35.86 17.25
N LEU A 79 -13.71 35.07 18.33
CA LEU A 79 -12.77 35.36 19.42
C LEU A 79 -11.34 34.93 19.08
N MET A 80 -11.15 33.66 18.69
CA MET A 80 -9.82 33.03 18.52
C MET A 80 -9.49 32.65 17.07
N GLY A 81 -10.45 32.74 16.14
CA GLY A 81 -10.28 32.32 14.75
C GLY A 81 -10.25 30.80 14.53
N TRP A 82 -10.62 29.99 15.53
CA TRP A 82 -10.67 28.54 15.38
C TRP A 82 -11.87 28.10 14.53
N THR A 83 -11.68 27.05 13.74
CA THR A 83 -12.78 26.41 13.01
C THR A 83 -13.70 25.68 13.99
N SER A 84 -14.90 26.22 14.17
CA SER A 84 -15.97 25.63 14.97
C SER A 84 -16.99 24.93 14.07
N THR A 85 -17.71 23.96 14.63
CA THR A 85 -18.69 23.14 13.90
C THR A 85 -19.80 22.77 14.87
N GLY A 86 -21.05 22.81 14.41
CA GLY A 86 -22.24 22.45 15.19
C GLY A 86 -22.71 21.01 14.95
N ASP A 87 -22.12 20.35 13.95
CA ASP A 87 -22.43 18.96 13.60
C ASP A 87 -21.61 17.99 14.48
N PRO A 88 -22.27 17.12 15.28
CA PRO A 88 -21.58 16.12 16.08
C PRO A 88 -20.89 15.02 15.24
N TYR A 89 -21.34 14.78 14.01
CA TYR A 89 -20.82 13.70 13.15
C TYR A 89 -19.57 14.09 12.37
N ALA A 90 -19.17 15.36 12.39
CA ALA A 90 -18.03 15.88 11.64
C ALA A 90 -16.72 15.12 11.91
N ASN A 91 -16.51 14.65 13.14
CA ASN A 91 -15.30 13.92 13.54
C ASN A 91 -15.49 12.39 13.57
N VAL A 92 -16.74 11.91 13.71
CA VAL A 92 -17.06 10.50 13.90
C VAL A 92 -16.74 9.69 12.63
N GLY A 93 -17.00 10.25 11.45
CA GLY A 93 -16.75 9.57 10.18
C GLY A 93 -15.26 9.33 9.88
N GLU A 94 -14.37 10.22 10.33
CA GLU A 94 -12.94 10.08 10.06
C GLU A 94 -12.20 9.19 11.06
N ALA A 95 -12.55 9.30 12.34
CA ALA A 95 -11.83 8.66 13.44
C ALA A 95 -12.54 7.45 14.06
N GLY A 96 -13.88 7.38 13.98
CA GLY A 96 -14.67 6.41 14.74
C GLY A 96 -15.19 5.21 13.95
N LEU A 97 -15.38 5.35 12.63
CA LEU A 97 -16.05 4.33 11.80
C LEU A 97 -15.12 3.80 10.70
N GLU A 98 -14.21 2.90 11.08
CA GLU A 98 -13.36 2.15 10.15
C GLU A 98 -13.86 0.71 10.01
N PHE A 99 -13.94 0.23 8.77
CA PHE A 99 -14.37 -1.13 8.41
C PHE A 99 -13.33 -1.80 7.54
N ASP A 100 -13.27 -3.13 7.60
CA ASP A 100 -12.37 -3.93 6.75
C ASP A 100 -12.98 -4.21 5.36
N SER A 101 -14.31 -4.26 5.26
CA SER A 101 -15.03 -4.55 4.03
C SER A 101 -16.08 -3.50 3.67
N GLU A 102 -16.35 -3.38 2.37
CA GLU A 102 -17.43 -2.55 1.82
C GLU A 102 -18.80 -3.01 2.35
N GLU A 103 -19.02 -4.32 2.39
CA GLU A 103 -20.29 -4.92 2.80
C GLU A 103 -20.60 -4.66 4.28
N ALA A 104 -19.58 -4.70 5.15
CA ALA A 104 -19.74 -4.37 6.56
C ALA A 104 -20.17 -2.90 6.74
N ALA A 105 -19.60 -1.98 5.94
CA ALA A 105 -19.98 -0.58 5.97
C ALA A 105 -21.41 -0.36 5.46
N LYS A 106 -21.82 -1.06 4.39
CA LYS A 106 -23.21 -1.00 3.87
C LYS A 106 -24.22 -1.53 4.89
N ALA A 107 -23.97 -2.72 5.44
CA ALA A 107 -24.85 -3.32 6.44
C ALA A 107 -24.96 -2.45 7.69
N PHE A 108 -23.89 -1.74 8.08
CA PHE A 108 -23.95 -0.74 9.14
C PHE A 108 -24.88 0.40 8.74
N ALA A 109 -24.66 1.05 7.60
CA ALA A 109 -25.51 2.15 7.13
C ALA A 109 -27.00 1.76 7.03
N GLU A 110 -27.30 0.56 6.54
CA GLU A 110 -28.66 0.03 6.43
C GLU A 110 -29.32 -0.19 7.80
N LYS A 111 -28.58 -0.71 8.79
CA LYS A 111 -29.08 -0.90 10.16
C LYS A 111 -29.50 0.42 10.82
N TYR A 112 -28.77 1.50 10.55
CA TYR A 112 -29.08 2.83 11.08
C TYR A 112 -29.99 3.65 10.15
N GLY A 113 -30.36 3.11 8.99
CA GLY A 113 -31.26 3.77 8.03
C GLY A 113 -30.63 4.98 7.34
N TRP A 114 -29.32 4.98 7.12
CA TRP A 114 -28.64 6.07 6.42
C TRP A 114 -28.62 5.87 4.91
N GLU A 115 -28.90 6.94 4.17
CA GLU A 115 -28.68 6.99 2.73
C GLU A 115 -27.17 7.06 2.45
N TYR A 116 -26.67 6.14 1.62
CA TYR A 116 -25.24 6.04 1.35
C TYR A 116 -24.94 5.96 -0.15
N GLN A 117 -23.78 6.47 -0.53
CA GLN A 117 -23.21 6.32 -1.87
C GLN A 117 -21.81 5.72 -1.77
N VAL A 118 -21.60 4.58 -2.42
CA VAL A 118 -20.30 3.89 -2.37
C VAL A 118 -19.35 4.46 -3.43
N LYS A 119 -18.30 5.13 -2.95
CA LYS A 119 -17.17 5.56 -3.79
C LYS A 119 -16.15 4.43 -3.86
N LYS A 120 -16.06 3.76 -5.00
CA LYS A 120 -15.07 2.70 -5.22
C LYS A 120 -13.66 3.25 -5.14
N ARG A 121 -12.76 2.51 -4.51
CA ARG A 121 -11.36 2.88 -4.41
C ARG A 121 -10.69 2.82 -5.78
N HIS A 122 -10.03 3.91 -6.18
CA HIS A 122 -9.20 3.95 -7.38
C HIS A 122 -7.81 3.36 -7.07
N THR A 123 -7.58 2.11 -7.47
CA THR A 123 -6.26 1.48 -7.36
C THR A 123 -5.37 1.95 -8.52
N PRO A 124 -4.18 2.53 -8.26
CA PRO A 124 -3.29 2.95 -9.32
C PRO A 124 -2.79 1.73 -10.10
N LEU A 125 -2.83 1.80 -11.43
CA LEU A 125 -2.29 0.76 -12.29
C LEU A 125 -0.76 0.73 -12.16
N LEU A 126 -0.21 -0.45 -11.86
CA LEU A 126 1.23 -0.67 -11.78
C LEU A 126 1.81 -0.73 -13.19
N LYS A 127 2.32 0.40 -13.67
CA LYS A 127 3.03 0.47 -14.96
C LYS A 127 4.42 -0.15 -14.78
N PRO A 128 4.85 -1.08 -15.67
CA PRO A 128 6.23 -1.54 -15.67
C PRO A 128 7.13 -0.34 -15.97
N LYS A 129 8.12 -0.10 -15.11
CA LYS A 129 9.10 0.97 -15.28
C LYS A 129 10.47 0.32 -15.38
N SER A 130 11.13 0.46 -16.53
CA SER A 130 12.52 0.02 -16.70
C SER A 130 13.44 1.23 -16.68
N TYR A 131 14.52 1.16 -15.90
CA TYR A 131 15.51 2.23 -15.87
C TYR A 131 16.25 2.38 -17.22
N ALA A 132 16.32 1.30 -18.02
CA ALA A 132 16.93 1.34 -19.35
C ALA A 132 16.19 2.28 -20.32
N ASP A 133 14.89 2.51 -20.11
CA ASP A 133 14.09 3.40 -20.94
C ASP A 133 14.56 4.86 -20.85
N ASN A 134 15.25 5.23 -19.76
CA ASN A 134 15.81 6.57 -19.58
C ASN A 134 16.93 6.89 -20.61
N PHE A 135 17.64 5.86 -21.10
CA PHE A 135 18.80 6.01 -21.99
C PHE A 135 18.54 5.49 -23.41
N LYS A 136 17.29 5.17 -23.75
CA LYS A 136 16.97 4.68 -25.09
C LYS A 136 17.25 5.77 -26.15
N TRP A 137 17.97 5.40 -27.21
CA TRP A 137 18.25 6.26 -28.34
C TRP A 137 16.94 6.85 -28.91
N LYS A 138 16.84 8.19 -28.94
CA LYS A 138 15.61 8.91 -29.33
C LYS A 138 15.45 9.11 -30.84
N GLY A 139 16.39 8.63 -31.65
CA GLY A 139 16.41 8.85 -33.09
C GLY A 139 17.05 10.18 -33.49
N PRO A 140 17.28 10.39 -34.80
CA PRO A 140 17.71 11.68 -35.31
C PRO A 140 16.60 12.73 -35.08
N PRO A 141 16.95 14.02 -34.90
CA PRO A 141 15.96 15.08 -34.77
C PRO A 141 15.14 15.17 -36.05
N THR A 142 13.82 15.06 -35.95
CA THR A 142 12.92 15.38 -37.06
C THR A 142 13.03 16.89 -37.30
N ALA A 143 13.50 17.30 -38.48
CA ALA A 143 13.43 18.69 -38.90
C ALA A 143 11.95 19.03 -39.09
N GLU A 144 11.40 19.81 -38.15
CA GLU A 144 10.05 20.32 -38.29
C GLU A 144 10.09 21.51 -39.26
N GLU A 145 9.31 21.39 -40.34
CA GLU A 145 9.16 22.33 -41.45
C GLU A 145 8.14 23.44 -41.11
#